data_AF-A0A6P0ND21-F1
#
_entry.id   AF-A0A6P0ND21-F1
#
_cell.length_a   1.000
_cell.length_b   1.000
_cell.length_c   1.000
_cell.angle_alpha   90.00
_cell.angle_beta   90.00
_cell.angle_gamma   90.00
#
_symmetry.space_group_name_H-M   'P 1'
#
loop_
_entity.id
_entity.type
_entity.pdbx_description
1 polymer ?
#
loop_
_entity_poly.entity_id
_entity_poly.type
_entity_poly.pdbx_seq_one_letter_code
_entity_poly.pdbx_strand_id
1 'polypeptide(L)'
;DDGTFGPEVHPRIRAIASDLAKRYNGKELILGGDRLKRAARESLLTGNACLAMAIDKEGISRNDWGISKTAYRPSLSVFVDEEDDGFLNGYWQRSQSYPSDSDAFLHPLTTLWFSWEKHNSYGEPLVLPSVPIWMNLLDMSEWVQKAATDTAVSPWLHIMPEGFGQDRKDSYQQEYQQLQREGAVTNLFLYSGAEVKKAASGNATLEPLIDQWLNLRYQMVPPGVPLWLYPGLGMEASTGKELANQPAMAYGRLVANVRSMLGEQIRWALSLEILLKEGYEFLQENNRYDITWPKWEVLPVTDNQSSLVDTGGQPQSPGNVD
;
A
#
# COMPACT_ATOMS: atom_id res chain seq x y z
N ASP A 1 29.19 -10.81 13.07
CA ASP A 1 29.89 -10.72 14.37
C ASP A 1 29.84 -9.32 14.94
N ASP A 2 28.77 -9.02 15.68
CA ASP A 2 28.68 -7.84 16.56
C ASP A 2 27.96 -8.27 17.86
N GLY A 3 28.74 -8.83 18.79
CA GLY A 3 28.86 -8.33 20.17
C GLY A 3 27.66 -8.15 21.11
N THR A 4 26.42 -8.47 20.78
CA THR A 4 25.31 -8.48 21.76
C THR A 4 24.75 -9.88 21.92
N PHE A 5 25.43 -10.69 22.74
CA PHE A 5 24.85 -11.93 23.23
C PHE A 5 23.72 -11.59 24.20
N GLY A 6 22.49 -11.64 23.70
CA GLY A 6 21.34 -11.92 24.56
C GLY A 6 21.58 -13.20 25.37
N PRO A 7 20.77 -13.47 26.41
CA PRO A 7 20.90 -14.70 27.19
C PRO A 7 20.96 -15.91 26.24
N GLU A 8 21.88 -16.84 26.50
CA GLU A 8 22.08 -18.01 25.66
C GLU A 8 20.79 -18.83 25.63
N VAL A 9 20.06 -18.76 24.50
CA VAL A 9 18.80 -19.47 24.33
C VAL A 9 19.04 -20.97 24.45
N HIS A 10 18.30 -21.62 25.35
CA HIS A 10 18.43 -23.04 25.67
C HIS A 10 18.44 -23.91 24.39
N PRO A 11 19.35 -24.90 24.23
CA PRO A 11 19.51 -25.67 23.00
C PRO A 11 18.23 -26.35 22.51
N ARG A 12 17.38 -26.82 23.43
CA ARG A 12 16.07 -27.41 23.09
C ARG A 12 15.11 -26.42 22.43
N ILE A 13 15.07 -25.17 22.90
CA ILE A 13 14.25 -24.11 22.28
C ILE A 13 14.72 -23.86 20.85
N ARG A 14 16.04 -23.81 20.62
CA ARG A 14 16.59 -23.67 19.27
C ARG A 14 16.23 -24.86 18.38
N ALA A 15 16.25 -26.08 18.92
CA ALA A 15 15.86 -27.28 18.19
C ALA A 15 14.38 -27.25 17.77
N ILE A 16 13.48 -26.92 18.71
CA ILE A 16 12.03 -26.78 18.44
C ILE A 16 11.79 -25.67 17.41
N ALA A 17 12.44 -24.51 17.56
CA ALA A 17 12.32 -23.40 16.62
C ALA A 17 12.82 -23.77 15.21
N SER A 18 13.94 -24.49 15.12
CA SER A 18 14.50 -24.94 13.83
C SER A 18 13.60 -25.98 13.14
N ASP A 19 12.99 -26.87 13.93
CA ASP A 19 12.00 -27.84 13.44
C ASP A 19 10.76 -27.13 12.90
N LEU A 20 10.14 -26.26 13.70
CA LEU A 20 8.95 -25.50 13.31
C LEU A 20 9.19 -24.66 12.03
N ALA A 21 10.35 -24.00 11.93
CA ALA A 21 10.71 -23.17 10.77
C ALA A 21 10.89 -23.97 9.48
N LYS A 22 11.17 -25.28 9.58
CA LYS A 22 11.35 -26.18 8.43
C LYS A 22 10.16 -27.11 8.20
N ARG A 23 9.10 -27.00 9.01
CA ARG A 23 7.98 -27.94 8.98
C ARG A 23 6.99 -27.58 7.87
N TYR A 24 6.61 -28.59 7.11
CA TYR A 24 5.67 -28.48 5.99
C TYR A 24 4.40 -29.27 6.24
N ASN A 25 3.29 -28.73 5.75
CA ASN A 25 2.04 -29.46 5.55
C ASN A 25 1.77 -29.52 4.04
N GLY A 26 2.06 -30.67 3.43
CA GLY A 26 2.04 -30.81 1.97
C GLY A 26 3.14 -29.99 1.32
N LYS A 27 2.76 -29.01 0.48
CA LYS A 27 3.70 -28.13 -0.23
C LYS A 27 3.99 -26.81 0.48
N GLU A 28 3.26 -26.53 1.56
CA GLU A 28 3.32 -25.23 2.24
C GLU A 28 3.99 -25.36 3.60
N LEU A 29 4.73 -24.32 3.99
CA LEU A 29 5.24 -24.17 5.35
C LEU A 29 4.08 -23.98 6.32
N ILE A 30 4.16 -24.65 7.47
CA ILE A 30 3.15 -24.52 8.54
C ILE A 30 3.19 -23.12 9.12
N LEU A 31 4.39 -22.63 9.46
CA LEU A 31 4.60 -21.26 9.90
C LEU A 31 5.74 -20.67 9.08
N GLY A 32 5.44 -19.69 8.23
CA GLY A 32 6.45 -19.08 7.35
C GLY A 32 5.95 -18.83 5.94
N GLY A 33 6.88 -18.49 5.05
CA GLY A 33 6.63 -18.33 3.62
C GLY A 33 5.41 -17.47 3.31
N ASP A 34 4.51 -18.02 2.51
CA ASP A 34 3.33 -17.29 2.03
C ASP A 34 2.29 -17.02 3.13
N ARG A 35 2.29 -17.79 4.23
CA ARG A 35 1.35 -17.58 5.35
C ARG A 35 1.66 -16.30 6.11
N LEU A 36 2.92 -16.10 6.50
CA LEU A 36 3.34 -14.87 7.19
C LEU A 36 3.36 -13.66 6.25
N LYS A 37 3.75 -13.85 4.98
CA LYS A 37 3.63 -12.78 3.97
C LYS A 37 2.18 -12.32 3.80
N ARG A 38 1.25 -13.27 3.70
CA ARG A 38 -0.19 -12.97 3.64
C ARG A 38 -0.65 -12.28 4.92
N ALA A 39 -0.27 -12.78 6.09
CA ALA A 39 -0.63 -12.14 7.37
C ALA A 39 -0.18 -10.68 7.42
N ALA A 40 1.07 -10.40 7.07
CA ALA A 40 1.61 -9.03 7.02
C ALA A 40 0.88 -8.13 6.02
N ARG A 41 0.56 -8.65 4.82
CA ARG A 41 -0.16 -7.88 3.81
C ARG A 41 -1.59 -7.55 4.25
N GLU A 42 -2.31 -8.54 4.77
CA GLU A 42 -3.71 -8.39 5.17
C GLU A 42 -3.83 -7.52 6.43
N SER A 43 -2.90 -7.62 7.38
CA SER A 43 -2.87 -6.75 8.55
C SER A 43 -2.62 -5.29 8.17
N LEU A 44 -1.74 -5.01 7.20
CA LEU A 44 -1.53 -3.65 6.71
C LEU A 44 -2.75 -3.10 5.95
N LEU A 45 -3.44 -3.95 5.19
CA LEU A 45 -4.58 -3.53 4.36
C LEU A 45 -5.89 -3.38 5.14
N THR A 46 -6.18 -4.30 6.06
CA THR A 46 -7.45 -4.39 6.79
C THR A 46 -7.32 -4.14 8.28
N GLY A 47 -6.10 -3.82 8.75
CA GLY A 47 -5.76 -3.67 10.16
C GLY A 47 -5.47 -5.01 10.84
N ASN A 48 -6.05 -6.12 10.36
CA ASN A 48 -6.02 -7.41 11.05
C ASN A 48 -5.74 -8.59 10.11
N ALA A 49 -5.15 -9.66 10.65
CA ALA A 49 -5.08 -10.95 9.99
C ALA A 49 -5.19 -12.09 11.01
N CYS A 50 -5.80 -13.21 10.59
CA CYS A 50 -6.03 -14.35 11.46
C CYS A 50 -5.48 -15.64 10.84
N LEU A 51 -4.74 -16.40 11.65
CA LEU A 51 -4.28 -17.75 11.31
C LEU A 51 -4.68 -18.71 12.44
N ALA A 52 -5.54 -19.68 12.10
CA ALA A 52 -5.88 -20.77 12.99
C ALA A 52 -4.81 -21.87 12.88
N MET A 53 -4.32 -22.35 14.00
CA MET A 53 -3.39 -23.45 14.14
C MET A 53 -4.17 -24.72 14.51
N ALA A 54 -3.78 -25.87 13.98
CA ALA A 54 -4.22 -27.15 14.50
C ALA A 54 -3.09 -27.81 15.27
N ILE A 55 -3.44 -28.44 16.38
CA ILE A 55 -2.55 -29.19 17.22
C ILE A 55 -2.88 -30.65 17.02
N ASP A 56 -1.93 -31.42 16.49
CA ASP A 56 -2.07 -32.86 16.33
C ASP A 56 -0.92 -33.59 17.02
N LYS A 57 -1.09 -34.89 17.22
CA LYS A 57 -0.04 -35.75 17.76
C LYS A 57 0.96 -36.07 16.67
N GLU A 58 2.22 -35.66 16.85
CA GLU A 58 3.28 -35.81 15.84
C GLU A 58 4.00 -37.16 15.94
N GLY A 59 4.02 -37.77 17.13
CA GLY A 59 4.73 -39.05 17.32
C GLY A 59 4.10 -40.00 18.33
N ILE A 60 4.89 -41.01 18.72
CA ILE A 60 4.40 -42.17 19.47
C ILE A 60 4.33 -41.86 20.97
N SER A 61 5.19 -40.96 21.46
CA SER A 61 5.27 -40.56 22.87
C SER A 61 3.99 -39.87 23.36
N ARG A 62 3.79 -39.86 24.68
CA ARG A 62 2.60 -39.31 25.33
C ARG A 62 2.52 -37.78 25.21
N ASN A 63 3.66 -37.10 25.13
CA ASN A 63 3.79 -35.64 25.11
C ASN A 63 4.30 -35.13 23.75
N ASP A 64 4.03 -35.86 22.67
CA ASP A 64 4.50 -35.50 21.33
C ASP A 64 3.38 -34.82 20.53
N TRP A 65 2.94 -33.66 21.03
CA TRP A 65 1.96 -32.80 20.38
C TRP A 65 2.69 -31.62 19.75
N GLY A 66 2.19 -31.17 18.61
CA GLY A 66 2.75 -30.04 17.90
C GLY A 66 1.76 -29.42 16.93
N ILE A 67 2.13 -28.27 16.40
CA ILE A 67 1.40 -27.54 15.38
C ILE A 67 1.59 -28.28 14.06
N SER A 68 0.52 -28.91 13.59
CA SER A 68 0.53 -29.74 12.39
C SER A 68 0.18 -28.98 11.12
N LYS A 69 -0.66 -27.94 11.23
CA LYS A 69 -1.12 -27.11 10.12
C LYS A 69 -1.54 -25.74 10.62
N THR A 70 -1.44 -24.76 9.72
CA THR A 70 -2.09 -23.47 9.91
C THR A 70 -3.01 -23.17 8.73
N ALA A 71 -4.10 -22.48 9.03
CA ALA A 71 -5.12 -22.09 8.07
C ALA A 71 -5.42 -20.61 8.25
N TYR A 72 -5.19 -19.84 7.20
CA TYR A 72 -5.60 -18.44 7.16
C TYR A 72 -7.12 -18.33 7.23
N ARG A 73 -7.61 -17.44 8.09
CA ARG A 73 -9.03 -17.09 8.20
C ARG A 73 -9.24 -15.66 7.69
N PRO A 74 -10.25 -15.40 6.84
CA PRO A 74 -10.52 -14.05 6.35
C PRO A 74 -10.74 -13.07 7.50
N SER A 75 -9.93 -12.01 7.58
CA SER A 75 -9.95 -11.04 8.69
C SER A 75 -11.30 -10.34 8.84
N LEU A 76 -11.95 -10.00 7.72
CA LEU A 76 -13.28 -9.36 7.71
C LEU A 76 -14.42 -10.27 8.16
N SER A 77 -14.16 -11.57 8.33
CA SER A 77 -15.14 -12.56 8.77
C SER A 77 -14.83 -13.09 10.17
N VAL A 78 -13.78 -12.59 10.82
CA VAL A 78 -13.37 -12.99 12.17
C VAL A 78 -13.55 -11.82 13.11
N PHE A 79 -14.30 -12.04 14.17
CA PHE A 79 -14.66 -11.04 15.16
C PHE A 79 -14.06 -11.44 16.51
N VAL A 80 -13.48 -10.47 17.21
CA VAL A 80 -12.96 -10.66 18.56
C VAL A 80 -14.14 -10.76 19.54
N ASP A 81 -14.08 -11.75 20.42
CA ASP A 81 -15.02 -11.95 21.53
C ASP A 81 -14.31 -11.55 22.84
N GLU A 82 -14.73 -10.43 23.41
CA GLU A 82 -14.17 -9.90 24.66
C GLU A 82 -15.27 -9.88 25.72
N GLU A 83 -14.89 -10.24 26.96
CA GLU A 83 -15.74 -10.09 28.13
C GLU A 83 -15.93 -8.61 28.49
N ASP A 84 -16.92 -8.31 29.33
CA ASP A 84 -17.25 -6.93 29.74
C ASP A 84 -16.08 -6.18 30.41
N ASP A 85 -15.12 -6.92 30.96
CA ASP A 85 -13.90 -6.41 31.58
C ASP A 85 -12.71 -6.31 30.62
N GLY A 86 -12.91 -6.65 29.33
CA GLY A 86 -11.91 -6.58 28.28
C GLY A 86 -11.01 -7.82 28.19
N PHE A 87 -11.30 -8.90 28.92
CA PHE A 87 -10.58 -10.16 28.72
C PHE A 87 -10.98 -10.83 27.41
N LEU A 88 -9.98 -11.34 26.68
CA LEU A 88 -10.21 -12.05 25.42
C LEU A 88 -10.75 -13.46 25.71
N ASN A 89 -12.03 -13.68 25.40
CA ASN A 89 -12.64 -15.01 25.43
C ASN A 89 -12.24 -15.84 24.21
N GLY A 90 -12.22 -15.21 23.03
CA GLY A 90 -11.78 -15.87 21.81
C GLY A 90 -12.15 -15.11 20.54
N TYR A 91 -12.38 -15.87 19.45
CA TYR A 91 -12.77 -15.27 18.17
C TYR A 91 -13.92 -16.05 17.53
N TRP A 92 -14.84 -15.32 16.89
CA TRP A 92 -15.93 -15.90 16.13
C TRP A 92 -15.69 -15.70 14.63
N GLN A 93 -15.63 -16.81 13.89
CA GLN A 93 -15.65 -16.77 12.44
C GLN A 93 -17.08 -16.90 11.93
N ARG A 94 -17.58 -15.88 11.23
CA ARG A 94 -18.93 -15.84 10.67
C ARG A 94 -18.92 -16.09 9.17
N SER A 95 -19.89 -16.87 8.70
CA SER A 95 -20.13 -17.10 7.26
C SER A 95 -21.08 -16.07 6.66
N GLN A 96 -21.89 -15.42 7.51
CA GLN A 96 -22.91 -14.45 7.16
C GLN A 96 -22.72 -13.16 7.96
N SER A 97 -23.39 -12.08 7.52
CA SER A 97 -23.33 -10.78 8.19
C SER A 97 -23.99 -10.78 9.58
N TYR A 98 -24.84 -11.77 9.87
CA TYR A 98 -25.55 -11.91 11.15
C TYR A 98 -25.07 -13.17 11.89
N PRO A 99 -25.10 -13.16 13.24
CA PRO A 99 -24.76 -14.34 14.03
C PRO A 99 -25.64 -15.53 13.64
N SER A 100 -25.02 -16.70 13.50
CA SER A 100 -25.70 -17.92 13.09
C SER A 100 -25.17 -19.14 13.84
N ASP A 101 -25.98 -20.20 13.93
CA ASP A 101 -25.55 -21.49 14.50
C ASP A 101 -24.41 -22.15 13.70
N SER A 102 -24.12 -21.63 12.50
CA SER A 102 -23.00 -22.09 11.66
C SER A 102 -21.69 -21.37 11.94
N ASP A 103 -21.68 -20.40 12.86
CA ASP A 103 -20.49 -19.65 13.21
C ASP A 103 -19.49 -20.53 13.96
N ALA A 104 -18.22 -20.43 13.59
CA ALA A 104 -17.17 -21.24 14.18
C ALA A 104 -16.44 -20.44 15.26
N PHE A 105 -16.41 -20.98 16.49
CA PHE A 105 -15.56 -20.45 17.55
C PHE A 105 -14.11 -20.88 17.35
N LEU A 106 -13.19 -19.92 17.46
CA LEU A 106 -11.75 -20.12 17.39
C LEU A 106 -11.15 -19.80 18.75
N HIS A 107 -10.52 -20.80 19.35
CA HIS A 107 -9.90 -20.66 20.66
C HIS A 107 -8.64 -19.77 20.57
N PRO A 108 -8.41 -18.85 21.54
CA PRO A 108 -7.27 -17.94 21.47
C PRO A 108 -5.92 -18.66 21.51
N LEU A 109 -5.79 -19.74 22.27
CA LEU A 109 -4.57 -20.58 22.27
C LEU A 109 -4.17 -21.10 20.88
N THR A 110 -5.15 -21.43 20.03
CA THR A 110 -4.92 -21.97 18.69
C THR A 110 -5.00 -20.92 17.60
N THR A 111 -5.07 -19.63 17.95
CA THR A 111 -5.25 -18.55 16.98
C THR A 111 -4.11 -17.56 17.06
N LEU A 112 -3.51 -17.26 15.92
CA LEU A 112 -2.57 -16.15 15.74
C LEU A 112 -3.33 -14.95 15.20
N TRP A 113 -3.39 -13.89 16.01
CA TRP A 113 -4.08 -12.64 15.68
C TRP A 113 -3.05 -11.54 15.44
N PHE A 114 -2.88 -11.19 14.18
CA PHE A 114 -1.97 -10.13 13.76
C PHE A 114 -2.76 -8.83 13.67
N SER A 115 -2.32 -7.82 14.41
CA SER A 115 -2.98 -6.51 14.49
C SER A 115 -1.95 -5.41 14.24
N TRP A 116 -2.12 -4.65 13.15
CA TRP A 116 -1.27 -3.50 12.86
C TRP A 116 -1.70 -2.32 13.71
N GLU A 117 -0.76 -1.70 14.44
CA GLU A 117 -1.01 -0.54 15.31
C GLU A 117 -2.31 -0.68 16.13
N LYS A 118 -2.35 -1.75 16.94
CA LYS A 118 -3.52 -2.18 17.71
C LYS A 118 -4.15 -1.00 18.49
N HIS A 119 -5.38 -0.66 18.15
CA HIS A 119 -6.21 0.31 18.84
C HIS A 119 -7.46 -0.41 19.36
N ASN A 120 -7.49 -0.70 20.67
CA ASN A 120 -8.41 -1.65 21.31
C ASN A 120 -8.17 -3.09 20.82
N SER A 121 -9.22 -3.85 20.50
CA SER A 121 -9.18 -5.26 20.11
C SER A 121 -8.69 -5.47 18.67
N TYR A 122 -8.74 -4.42 17.84
CA TYR A 122 -8.48 -4.45 16.40
C TYR A 122 -7.30 -3.56 16.01
N GLY A 123 -6.64 -3.90 14.91
CA GLY A 123 -5.64 -3.05 14.28
C GLY A 123 -6.26 -2.01 13.36
N GLU A 124 -5.53 -0.93 13.17
CA GLU A 124 -5.88 0.15 12.24
C GLU A 124 -5.31 -0.16 10.85
N PRO A 125 -6.06 -0.01 9.74
CA PRO A 125 -5.49 -0.16 8.41
C PRO A 125 -4.47 0.94 8.10
N LEU A 126 -3.31 0.59 7.53
CA LEU A 126 -2.28 1.56 7.11
C LEU A 126 -2.83 2.61 6.13
N VAL A 127 -3.79 2.21 5.31
CA VAL A 127 -4.39 3.05 4.26
C VAL A 127 -5.60 3.85 4.73
N LEU A 128 -6.06 3.66 5.98
CA LEU A 128 -7.25 4.33 6.50
C LEU A 128 -7.16 5.87 6.42
N PRO A 129 -6.03 6.51 6.78
CA PRO A 129 -5.88 7.96 6.64
C PRO A 129 -5.98 8.47 5.20
N SER A 130 -5.70 7.61 4.21
CA SER A 130 -5.74 7.97 2.79
C SER A 130 -7.15 7.90 2.19
N VAL A 131 -8.14 7.30 2.86
CA VAL A 131 -9.50 7.12 2.32
C VAL A 131 -10.21 8.44 1.96
N PRO A 132 -10.22 9.48 2.82
CA PRO A 132 -10.84 10.76 2.45
C PRO A 132 -10.12 11.46 1.28
N ILE A 133 -8.80 11.32 1.21
CA ILE A 133 -7.98 11.90 0.13
C ILE A 133 -8.29 11.21 -1.19
N TRP A 134 -8.51 9.89 -1.17
CA TRP A 134 -8.92 9.12 -2.34
C TRP A 134 -10.24 9.62 -2.93
N MET A 135 -11.24 9.89 -2.07
CA MET A 135 -12.51 10.46 -2.50
C MET A 135 -12.32 11.82 -3.18
N ASN A 136 -11.55 12.73 -2.56
CA ASN A 136 -11.24 14.03 -3.15
C ASN A 136 -10.49 13.92 -4.49
N LEU A 137 -9.63 12.91 -4.63
CA LEU A 137 -8.88 12.67 -5.85
C LEU A 137 -9.78 12.17 -6.99
N LEU A 138 -10.77 11.32 -6.69
CA LEU A 138 -11.78 10.89 -7.67
C LEU A 138 -12.57 12.09 -8.18
N ASP A 139 -13.08 12.92 -7.27
CA ASP A 139 -13.82 14.14 -7.62
C ASP A 139 -12.95 15.09 -8.47
N MET A 140 -11.72 15.34 -8.02
CA MET A 140 -10.80 16.22 -8.73
C MET A 140 -10.43 15.69 -10.12
N SER A 141 -10.34 14.38 -10.29
CA SER A 141 -10.05 13.76 -11.60
C SER A 141 -11.18 14.02 -12.60
N GLU A 142 -12.44 14.00 -12.14
CA GLU A 142 -13.59 14.39 -12.97
C GLU A 142 -13.52 15.88 -13.36
N TRP A 143 -13.18 16.77 -12.42
CA TRP A 143 -13.02 18.21 -12.69
C TRP A 143 -11.90 18.49 -13.68
N VAL A 144 -10.74 17.82 -13.54
CA VAL A 144 -9.61 17.96 -14.47
C VAL A 144 -10.00 17.47 -15.86
N GLN A 145 -10.69 16.33 -15.97
CA GLN A 145 -11.16 15.81 -17.25
C GLN A 145 -12.15 16.77 -17.94
N LYS A 146 -13.09 17.32 -17.17
CA LYS A 146 -14.06 18.30 -17.66
C LYS A 146 -13.37 19.59 -18.09
N ALA A 147 -12.50 20.15 -17.25
CA ALA A 147 -11.75 21.35 -17.56
C ALA A 147 -10.83 21.17 -18.78
N ALA A 148 -10.20 20.00 -18.95
CA ALA A 148 -9.40 19.70 -20.14
C ALA A 148 -10.27 19.71 -21.42
N THR A 149 -11.47 19.15 -21.34
CA THR A 149 -12.45 19.14 -22.45
C THR A 149 -12.94 20.56 -22.76
N ASP A 150 -13.35 21.32 -21.74
CA ASP A 150 -13.86 22.68 -21.88
C ASP A 150 -12.76 23.67 -22.33
N THR A 151 -11.52 23.49 -21.90
CA THR A 151 -10.37 24.30 -22.37
C THR A 151 -10.05 24.02 -23.83
N ALA A 152 -10.16 22.76 -24.27
CA ALA A 152 -10.01 22.39 -25.66
C ALA A 152 -11.16 22.92 -26.53
N VAL A 153 -12.37 23.04 -25.97
CA VAL A 153 -13.60 23.49 -26.64
C VAL A 153 -14.08 24.82 -26.04
N SER A 154 -13.21 25.84 -26.06
CA SER A 154 -13.62 27.18 -25.61
C SER A 154 -14.76 27.71 -26.49
N PRO A 155 -15.92 28.10 -25.91
CA PRO A 155 -17.06 28.54 -26.70
C PRO A 155 -16.74 29.85 -27.41
N TRP A 156 -17.13 29.92 -28.68
CA TRP A 156 -17.02 31.11 -29.51
C TRP A 156 -18.25 32.00 -29.27
N LEU A 157 -18.03 33.26 -28.91
CA LEU A 157 -19.05 34.29 -28.87
C LEU A 157 -19.15 34.91 -30.26
N HIS A 158 -20.33 34.80 -30.86
CA HIS A 158 -20.66 35.44 -32.13
C HIS A 158 -21.47 36.70 -31.83
N ILE A 159 -20.81 37.86 -31.85
CA ILE A 159 -21.42 39.17 -31.57
C ILE A 159 -21.89 39.76 -32.90
N MET A 160 -23.20 39.88 -33.07
CA MET A 160 -23.82 40.44 -34.27
C MET A 160 -24.11 41.95 -34.11
N PRO A 161 -24.03 42.76 -35.18
CA PRO A 161 -24.34 44.19 -35.15
C PRO A 161 -25.76 44.51 -34.67
N GLU A 162 -25.93 45.68 -34.06
CA GLU A 162 -27.24 46.23 -33.72
C GLU A 162 -28.03 46.52 -35.02
N GLY A 163 -29.14 45.80 -35.23
CA GLY A 163 -29.92 45.79 -36.48
C GLY A 163 -30.10 44.41 -37.12
N PHE A 164 -29.40 43.38 -36.62
CA PHE A 164 -29.68 42.00 -37.01
C PHE A 164 -31.02 41.50 -36.44
N GLY A 165 -31.99 41.29 -37.33
CA GLY A 165 -33.28 40.67 -37.00
C GLY A 165 -33.12 39.21 -36.55
N GLN A 166 -34.10 38.72 -35.77
CA GLN A 166 -34.06 37.39 -35.14
C GLN A 166 -33.94 36.25 -36.17
N ASP A 167 -34.69 36.33 -37.29
CA ASP A 167 -34.66 35.32 -38.35
C ASP A 167 -33.27 35.12 -38.98
N ARG A 168 -32.47 36.19 -39.06
CA ARG A 168 -31.10 36.11 -39.58
C ARG A 168 -30.13 35.51 -38.56
N LYS A 169 -30.37 35.73 -37.27
CA LYS A 169 -29.59 35.06 -36.21
C LYS A 169 -29.85 33.56 -36.20
N ASP A 170 -31.11 33.17 -36.37
CA ASP A 170 -31.51 31.76 -36.41
C ASP A 170 -30.97 31.06 -37.66
N SER A 171 -31.02 31.73 -38.83
CA SER A 171 -30.43 31.22 -40.07
C SER A 171 -28.91 31.02 -39.94
N TYR A 172 -28.21 32.01 -39.37
CA TYR A 172 -26.78 31.92 -39.10
C TYR A 172 -26.43 30.79 -38.11
N GLN A 173 -27.25 30.61 -37.07
CA GLN A 173 -27.08 29.53 -36.10
C GLN A 173 -27.26 28.16 -36.75
N GLN A 174 -28.25 27.99 -37.62
CA GLN A 174 -28.48 26.74 -38.34
C GLN A 174 -27.34 26.40 -39.31
N GLU A 175 -26.88 27.38 -40.09
CA GLU A 175 -25.74 27.23 -41.00
C GLU A 175 -24.46 26.86 -40.24
N TYR A 176 -24.23 27.50 -39.09
CA TYR A 176 -23.08 27.19 -38.24
C TYR A 176 -23.15 25.79 -37.60
N GLN A 177 -24.33 25.37 -37.13
CA GLN A 177 -24.54 24.01 -36.62
C GLN A 177 -24.36 22.94 -37.70
N GLN A 178 -24.72 23.25 -38.95
CA GLN A 178 -24.49 22.37 -40.09
C GLN A 178 -22.99 22.23 -40.39
N LEU A 179 -22.25 23.34 -40.41
CA LEU A 179 -20.79 23.35 -40.59
C LEU A 179 -20.05 22.60 -39.48
N GLN A 180 -20.50 22.68 -38.22
CA GLN A 180 -19.92 21.92 -37.11
C GLN A 180 -20.11 20.41 -37.26
N ARG A 181 -21.20 19.96 -37.90
CA ARG A 181 -21.42 18.52 -38.17
C ARG A 181 -20.49 17.98 -39.26
N GLU A 182 -19.94 18.85 -40.10
CA GLU A 182 -19.04 18.50 -41.21
C GLU A 182 -17.57 18.45 -40.79
N GLY A 183 -17.22 18.87 -39.56
CA GLY A 183 -15.89 18.72 -38.97
C GLY A 183 -15.30 20.02 -38.42
N ALA A 184 -13.97 20.06 -38.29
CA ALA A 184 -13.27 21.23 -37.76
C ALA A 184 -13.39 22.42 -38.73
N VAL A 185 -14.23 23.40 -38.36
CA VAL A 185 -14.46 24.62 -39.15
C VAL A 185 -13.22 25.49 -39.12
N THR A 186 -12.51 25.58 -40.26
CA THR A 186 -11.23 26.32 -40.37
C THR A 186 -11.38 27.76 -40.82
N ASN A 187 -12.49 28.14 -41.47
CA ASN A 187 -12.71 29.50 -41.97
C ASN A 187 -14.16 29.97 -41.73
N LEU A 188 -14.32 31.18 -41.21
CA LEU A 188 -15.60 31.88 -41.03
C LEU A 188 -15.52 33.25 -41.70
N PHE A 189 -16.47 33.55 -42.58
CA PHE A 189 -16.61 34.87 -43.18
C PHE A 189 -17.67 35.67 -42.42
N LEU A 190 -17.25 36.76 -41.78
CA LEU A 190 -18.14 37.64 -41.02
C LEU A 190 -18.56 38.83 -41.87
N TYR A 191 -19.86 39.16 -41.87
CA TYR A 191 -20.40 40.30 -42.58
C TYR A 191 -20.40 41.56 -41.69
N SER A 192 -20.00 42.70 -42.26
CA SER A 192 -20.19 44.08 -41.76
C SER A 192 -20.34 44.25 -40.24
N GLY A 193 -19.23 44.23 -39.50
CA GLY A 193 -19.19 44.62 -38.08
C GLY A 193 -19.52 43.51 -37.09
N ALA A 194 -19.79 42.29 -37.54
CA ALA A 194 -19.87 41.12 -36.68
C ALA A 194 -18.48 40.73 -36.17
N GLU A 195 -18.40 40.34 -34.90
CA GLU A 195 -17.15 39.97 -34.25
C GLU A 195 -17.28 38.58 -33.61
N VAL A 196 -16.30 37.71 -33.88
CA VAL A 196 -16.21 36.41 -33.22
C VAL A 196 -15.03 36.44 -32.27
N LYS A 197 -15.31 36.32 -30.97
CA LYS A 197 -14.31 36.29 -29.90
C LYS A 197 -14.46 35.00 -29.10
N LYS A 198 -13.35 34.43 -28.63
CA LYS A 198 -13.44 33.38 -27.61
C LYS A 198 -14.04 33.98 -26.33
N ALA A 199 -14.97 33.27 -25.71
CA ALA A 199 -15.63 33.73 -24.49
C ALA A 199 -14.65 33.94 -23.32
N ALA A 200 -13.54 33.20 -23.32
CA ALA A 200 -12.46 33.36 -22.36
C ALA A 200 -11.21 33.92 -23.07
N SER A 201 -10.85 35.16 -22.75
CA SER A 201 -9.59 35.79 -23.16
C SER A 201 -8.49 35.70 -22.09
N GLY A 202 -8.78 35.09 -20.95
CA GLY A 202 -7.76 34.70 -19.97
C GLY A 202 -7.23 33.32 -20.33
N ASN A 203 -5.90 33.13 -20.25
CA ASN A 203 -5.31 31.80 -20.18
C ASN A 203 -5.86 31.13 -18.92
N ALA A 204 -6.99 30.43 -19.02
CA ALA A 204 -7.44 29.52 -17.97
C ALA A 204 -6.40 28.41 -17.91
N THR A 205 -5.37 28.60 -17.10
CA THR A 205 -4.30 27.63 -16.96
C THR A 205 -4.86 26.46 -16.16
N LEU A 206 -4.74 25.25 -16.70
CA LEU A 206 -5.07 24.01 -15.99
C LEU A 206 -4.06 23.72 -14.87
N GLU A 207 -2.96 24.48 -14.82
CA GLU A 207 -1.83 24.31 -13.91
C GLU A 207 -2.24 24.24 -12.42
N PRO A 208 -3.08 25.14 -11.86
CA PRO A 208 -3.48 25.03 -10.45
C PRO A 208 -4.34 23.79 -10.16
N LEU A 209 -5.14 23.34 -11.13
CA LEU A 209 -5.95 22.13 -11.00
C LEU A 209 -5.06 20.88 -11.04
N ILE A 210 -4.06 20.86 -11.94
CA ILE A 210 -3.08 19.78 -12.05
C ILE A 210 -2.19 19.73 -10.80
N ASP A 211 -1.73 20.87 -10.28
CA ASP A 211 -0.93 20.95 -9.06
C ASP A 211 -1.69 20.44 -7.84
N GLN A 212 -2.96 20.81 -7.70
CA GLN A 212 -3.81 20.31 -6.63
C GLN A 212 -4.05 18.79 -6.77
N TRP A 213 -4.29 18.29 -7.98
CA TRP A 213 -4.41 16.86 -8.26
C TRP A 213 -3.12 16.09 -7.90
N LEU A 214 -1.95 16.64 -8.24
CA LEU A 214 -0.65 16.09 -7.85
C LEU A 214 -0.46 16.10 -6.34
N ASN A 215 -0.82 17.19 -5.65
CA ASN A 215 -0.74 17.27 -4.19
C ASN A 215 -1.60 16.20 -3.49
N LEU A 216 -2.81 15.95 -3.99
CA LEU A 216 -3.65 14.86 -3.49
C LEU A 216 -2.99 13.48 -3.70
N ARG A 217 -2.29 13.26 -4.82
CA ARG A 217 -1.51 12.03 -5.04
C ARG A 217 -0.35 11.87 -4.05
N TYR A 218 0.32 12.95 -3.65
CA TYR A 218 1.34 12.88 -2.60
C TYR A 218 0.74 12.54 -1.24
N GLN A 219 -0.40 13.13 -0.90
CA GLN A 219 -1.09 12.87 0.38
C GLN A 219 -1.67 11.46 0.47
N MET A 220 -1.98 10.83 -0.68
CA MET A 220 -2.43 9.44 -0.75
C MET A 220 -1.38 8.44 -0.26
N VAL A 221 -0.08 8.77 -0.37
CA VAL A 221 1.00 7.85 0.01
C VAL A 221 0.93 7.59 1.52
N PRO A 222 0.77 6.32 1.96
CA PRO A 222 0.68 6.04 3.38
C PRO A 222 1.94 6.47 4.13
N PRO A 223 1.79 6.93 5.39
CA PRO A 223 2.93 7.33 6.21
C PRO A 223 3.99 6.22 6.31
N GLY A 224 5.26 6.59 6.17
CA GLY A 224 6.38 5.65 6.26
C GLY A 224 6.68 4.88 4.96
N VAL A 225 5.86 5.00 3.92
CA VAL A 225 6.18 4.44 2.60
C VAL A 225 6.96 5.47 1.77
N PRO A 226 8.13 5.12 1.20
CA PRO A 226 8.89 6.05 0.38
C PRO A 226 8.18 6.46 -0.91
N LEU A 227 8.28 7.74 -1.27
CA LEU A 227 7.65 8.32 -2.47
C LEU A 227 8.20 7.74 -3.77
N TRP A 228 9.50 7.37 -3.81
CA TRP A 228 10.13 6.74 -4.97
C TRP A 228 9.59 5.34 -5.33
N LEU A 229 8.76 4.72 -4.47
CA LEU A 229 8.02 3.51 -4.83
C LEU A 229 6.82 3.80 -5.74
N TYR A 230 6.39 5.07 -5.86
CA TYR A 230 5.25 5.48 -6.66
C TYR A 230 5.71 6.16 -7.96
N PRO A 231 5.46 5.53 -9.13
CA PRO A 231 5.81 6.10 -10.43
C PRO A 231 5.17 7.48 -10.62
N GLY A 232 5.99 8.46 -11.03
CA GLY A 232 5.56 9.85 -11.25
C GLY A 232 5.42 10.69 -9.97
N LEU A 233 5.78 10.18 -8.79
CA LEU A 233 5.84 10.97 -7.54
C LEU A 233 7.27 11.12 -6.99
N GLY A 234 8.20 10.24 -7.35
CA GLY A 234 9.55 10.20 -6.75
C GLY A 234 10.69 10.91 -7.50
N MET A 235 10.46 11.46 -8.70
CA MET A 235 11.54 12.05 -9.53
C MET A 235 11.28 13.50 -9.95
N GLU A 236 10.02 13.92 -10.00
CA GLU A 236 9.64 15.29 -10.42
C GLU A 236 9.62 16.27 -9.23
N ALA A 237 9.49 15.76 -8.01
CA ALA A 237 9.69 16.53 -6.79
C ALA A 237 11.18 16.55 -6.42
N SER A 238 12.00 17.29 -7.16
CA SER A 238 13.30 17.80 -6.67
C SER A 238 13.12 18.85 -5.55
N THR A 239 12.07 18.72 -4.74
CA THR A 239 11.82 19.56 -3.58
C THR A 239 12.48 18.88 -2.38
N GLY A 240 13.20 19.64 -1.56
CA GLY A 240 14.08 19.16 -0.48
C GLY A 240 13.44 18.32 0.65
N LYS A 241 12.27 17.71 0.44
CA LYS A 241 11.67 16.70 1.32
C LYS A 241 12.37 15.33 1.25
N GLU A 242 12.96 14.96 0.11
CA GLU A 242 13.71 13.69 0.00
C GLU A 242 15.18 13.79 0.43
N LEU A 243 15.77 14.99 0.34
CA LEU A 243 17.19 15.27 0.63
C LEU A 243 17.61 15.09 2.11
N ALA A 244 16.67 14.79 3.02
CA ALA A 244 16.93 14.73 4.46
C ALA A 244 17.21 13.31 5.03
N ASN A 245 17.37 12.26 4.20
CA ASN A 245 17.59 10.86 4.67
C ASN A 245 16.50 10.28 5.60
N GLN A 246 15.38 10.98 5.83
CA GLN A 246 14.29 10.53 6.68
C GLN A 246 13.34 9.48 6.08
N PRO A 247 13.09 9.37 4.75
CA PRO A 247 12.15 8.38 4.23
C PRO A 247 12.65 6.93 4.39
N ALA A 248 13.96 6.69 4.26
CA ALA A 248 14.54 5.38 4.54
C ALA A 248 14.40 4.99 6.02
N MET A 249 14.52 5.96 6.93
CA MET A 249 14.34 5.75 8.37
C MET A 249 12.87 5.50 8.73
N ALA A 250 11.93 6.23 8.13
CA ALA A 250 10.50 6.03 8.32
C ALA A 250 10.03 4.67 7.78
N TYR A 251 10.54 4.26 6.61
CA TYR A 251 10.31 2.93 6.08
C TYR A 251 10.93 1.84 6.94
N GLY A 252 12.14 2.07 7.47
CA GLY A 252 12.77 1.19 8.44
C GLY A 252 11.91 0.99 9.70
N ARG A 253 11.28 2.06 10.21
CA ARG A 253 10.32 1.97 11.33
C ARG A 253 9.06 1.18 10.97
N LEU A 254 8.48 1.42 9.80
CA LEU A 254 7.33 0.65 9.30
C LEU A 254 7.67 -0.85 9.26
N VAL A 255 8.80 -1.20 8.65
CA VAL A 255 9.28 -2.59 8.59
C VAL A 255 9.54 -3.16 9.98
N ALA A 256 10.12 -2.38 10.89
CA ALA A 256 10.35 -2.81 12.28
C ALA A 256 9.04 -3.08 13.02
N ASN A 257 8.01 -2.24 12.85
CA ASN A 257 6.69 -2.45 13.44
C ASN A 257 6.04 -3.75 12.89
N VAL A 258 6.15 -4.00 11.58
CA VAL A 258 5.62 -5.24 10.97
C VAL A 258 6.35 -6.44 11.55
N ARG A 259 7.68 -6.36 11.66
CA ARG A 259 8.53 -7.39 12.27
C ARG A 259 8.17 -7.64 13.74
N SER A 260 7.85 -6.60 14.50
CA SER A 260 7.41 -6.72 15.90
C SER A 260 6.09 -7.47 15.98
N MET A 261 5.08 -7.04 15.22
CA MET A 261 3.76 -7.69 15.16
C MET A 261 3.86 -9.16 14.74
N LEU A 262 4.63 -9.47 13.70
CA LEU A 262 4.87 -10.86 13.29
C LEU A 262 5.65 -11.64 14.35
N GLY A 263 6.67 -11.01 14.95
CA GLY A 263 7.54 -11.61 15.96
C GLY A 263 6.77 -12.05 17.20
N GLU A 264 5.82 -11.25 17.68
CA GLU A 264 4.95 -11.60 18.80
C GLU A 264 4.14 -12.86 18.54
N GLN A 265 3.51 -12.96 17.35
CA GLN A 265 2.70 -14.12 16.99
C GLN A 265 3.55 -15.37 16.70
N ILE A 266 4.74 -15.21 16.12
CA ILE A 266 5.71 -16.31 15.95
C ILE A 266 6.18 -16.81 17.32
N ARG A 267 6.48 -15.89 18.25
CA ARG A 267 6.85 -16.24 19.62
C ARG A 267 5.71 -16.97 20.33
N TRP A 268 4.47 -16.56 20.13
CA TRP A 268 3.31 -17.28 20.67
C TRP A 268 3.24 -18.73 20.17
N ALA A 269 3.34 -18.94 18.85
CA ALA A 269 3.36 -20.27 18.25
C ALA A 269 4.52 -21.12 18.78
N LEU A 270 5.71 -20.53 18.95
CA LEU A 270 6.87 -21.23 19.49
C LEU A 270 6.71 -21.58 20.98
N SER A 271 6.15 -20.68 21.79
CA SER A 271 5.85 -20.95 23.20
C SER A 271 4.82 -22.07 23.35
N LEU A 272 3.84 -22.13 22.46
CA LEU A 272 2.86 -23.22 22.42
C LEU A 272 3.54 -24.56 22.08
N GLU A 273 4.44 -24.60 21.11
CA GLU A 273 5.23 -25.79 20.80
C GLU A 273 6.08 -26.26 21.98
N ILE A 274 6.77 -25.33 22.67
CA ILE A 274 7.55 -25.64 23.86
C ILE A 274 6.65 -26.20 24.95
N LEU A 275 5.48 -25.59 25.18
CA LEU A 275 4.49 -26.05 26.16
C LEU A 275 4.03 -27.48 25.87
N LEU A 276 3.74 -27.79 24.60
CA LEU A 276 3.24 -29.09 24.18
C LEU A 276 4.29 -30.21 24.30
N LYS A 277 5.56 -29.91 24.04
CA LYS A 277 6.66 -30.89 24.00
C LYS A 277 7.40 -31.05 25.32
N GLU A 278 7.71 -29.94 25.99
CA GLU A 278 8.56 -29.91 27.19
C GLU A 278 7.75 -29.62 28.47
N GLY A 279 6.52 -29.11 28.34
CA GLY A 279 5.64 -28.82 29.47
C GLY A 279 5.75 -27.39 30.00
N TYR A 280 4.84 -27.06 30.92
CA TYR A 280 4.66 -25.70 31.43
C TYR A 280 5.81 -25.21 32.30
N GLU A 281 6.34 -26.07 33.17
CA GLU A 281 7.46 -25.75 34.06
C GLU A 281 8.70 -25.35 33.25
N PHE A 282 9.03 -26.14 32.22
CA PHE A 282 10.15 -25.84 31.32
C PHE A 282 9.97 -24.51 30.60
N LEU A 283 8.75 -24.22 30.11
CA LEU A 283 8.44 -22.94 29.47
C LEU A 283 8.67 -21.78 30.45
N GLN A 284 8.17 -21.84 31.69
CA GLN A 284 8.33 -20.76 32.66
C GLN A 284 9.80 -20.45 32.96
N GLU A 285 10.63 -21.47 33.11
CA GLU A 285 12.06 -21.32 33.38
C GLU A 285 12.83 -20.74 32.18
N ASN A 286 12.39 -21.04 30.95
CA ASN A 286 13.14 -20.75 29.73
C ASN A 286 12.44 -19.76 28.75
N ASN A 287 11.38 -19.05 29.17
CA ASN A 287 10.63 -18.11 28.31
C ASN A 287 11.40 -16.81 27.94
N ARG A 288 12.72 -16.77 28.17
CA ARG A 288 13.56 -15.60 27.89
C ARG A 288 14.27 -15.76 26.54
N TYR A 289 13.52 -15.61 25.47
CA TYR A 289 14.04 -15.58 24.10
C TYR A 289 13.28 -14.55 23.26
N ASP A 290 13.90 -14.13 22.16
CA ASP A 290 13.31 -13.15 21.24
C ASP A 290 13.53 -13.58 19.78
N ILE A 291 12.65 -13.11 18.89
CA ILE A 291 12.70 -13.39 17.46
C ILE A 291 13.58 -12.34 16.77
N THR A 292 14.72 -12.78 16.27
CA THR A 292 15.65 -11.89 15.57
C THR A 292 15.39 -11.92 14.07
N TRP A 293 15.40 -10.73 13.46
CA TRP A 293 15.25 -10.55 12.03
C TRP A 293 16.60 -10.22 11.40
N PRO A 294 16.88 -10.68 10.17
CA PRO A 294 18.09 -10.28 9.47
C PRO A 294 18.14 -8.76 9.32
N LYS A 295 19.35 -8.19 9.45
CA LYS A 295 19.59 -6.76 9.23
C LYS A 295 19.14 -6.41 7.81
N TRP A 296 18.40 -5.31 7.71
CA TRP A 296 18.00 -4.79 6.42
C TRP A 296 19.19 -4.08 5.79
N GLU A 297 19.80 -4.69 4.79
CA GLU A 297 20.83 -4.03 3.99
C GLU A 297 20.12 -3.17 2.95
N VAL A 298 20.08 -1.85 3.18
CA VAL A 298 19.83 -0.91 2.09
C VAL A 298 21.11 -0.94 1.25
N LEU A 299 21.11 -1.72 0.17
CA LEU A 299 22.15 -1.55 -0.84
C LEU A 299 22.07 -0.08 -1.26
N PRO A 300 23.10 0.74 -1.02
CA PRO A 300 23.11 2.07 -1.58
C PRO A 300 22.93 1.89 -3.08
N VAL A 301 22.04 2.67 -3.68
CA VAL A 301 22.02 2.85 -5.12
C VAL A 301 23.39 3.44 -5.43
N THR A 302 24.36 2.56 -5.67
CA THR A 302 25.64 2.95 -6.23
C THR A 302 25.27 3.54 -7.57
N ASP A 303 25.73 4.75 -7.82
CA ASP A 303 25.58 5.46 -9.09
C ASP A 303 26.11 4.61 -10.24
N ASN A 304 25.29 3.67 -10.72
CA ASN A 304 25.43 3.02 -12.02
C ASN A 304 25.16 4.01 -13.17
N GLN A 305 25.13 5.33 -12.87
CA GLN A 305 25.19 6.41 -13.84
C GLN A 305 26.62 6.94 -14.06
N SER A 306 27.65 6.38 -13.43
CA SER A 306 29.05 6.78 -13.67
C SER A 306 29.76 6.00 -14.80
N SER A 307 29.06 5.15 -15.56
CA SER A 307 29.65 4.40 -16.69
C SER A 307 29.05 4.72 -18.07
N LEU A 308 28.26 5.79 -18.22
CA LEU A 308 27.71 6.21 -19.52
C LEU A 308 28.18 7.57 -20.04
N VAL A 309 29.24 8.14 -19.47
CA VAL A 309 29.95 9.29 -20.06
C VAL A 309 31.45 9.10 -19.84
N ASP A 310 32.13 8.42 -20.77
CA ASP A 310 33.27 9.01 -21.50
C ASP A 310 33.80 8.03 -22.57
N THR A 311 33.10 7.93 -23.70
CA THR A 311 33.76 7.65 -24.98
C THR A 311 33.52 8.85 -25.90
N GLY A 312 33.84 10.05 -25.38
CA GLY A 312 34.11 11.21 -26.21
C GLY A 312 35.48 11.05 -26.85
N GLY A 313 35.50 10.52 -28.07
CA GLY A 313 36.73 10.42 -28.86
C GLY A 313 37.41 11.78 -28.96
N GLN A 314 38.64 11.88 -28.46
CA GLN A 314 39.51 13.01 -28.77
C GLN A 314 39.82 13.02 -30.27
N PRO A 315 39.63 14.13 -30.99
CA PRO A 315 40.13 14.25 -32.36
C PRO A 315 41.66 14.35 -32.31
N GLN A 316 42.34 13.32 -32.81
CA GLN A 316 43.77 13.37 -33.06
C GLN A 316 44.06 14.48 -34.08
N SER A 317 44.87 15.45 -33.67
CA SER A 317 45.46 16.44 -34.57
C SER A 317 46.53 15.77 -35.43
N PRO A 318 46.60 16.01 -36.75
CA PRO A 318 47.61 15.41 -37.61
C PRO A 318 48.97 16.08 -37.34
N GLY A 319 49.93 15.29 -36.88
CA GLY A 319 51.33 15.70 -36.78
C GLY A 319 51.94 15.83 -38.16
N ASN A 320 52.57 16.99 -38.41
CA ASN A 320 53.32 17.28 -39.62
C ASN A 320 54.43 16.26 -39.85
N VAL A 321 54.54 15.87 -41.12
CA VAL A 321 55.68 15.17 -41.71
C VAL A 321 56.83 16.19 -41.84
N ASP A 322 57.98 15.84 -41.27
CA ASP A 322 59.31 16.11 -41.81
C ASP A 322 60.19 14.88 -41.52
#